data_AF-A0A970XYL3-F1
#
_entry.id   AF-A0A970XYL3-F1
#
_cell.length_a   1.000
_cell.length_b   1.000
_cell.length_c   1.000
_cell.angle_alpha   90.00
_cell.angle_beta   90.00
_cell.angle_gamma   90.00
#
_symmetry.space_group_name_H-M   'P 1'
#
loop_
_entity.id
_entity.type
_entity.pdbx_description
1 polymer ?
#
loop_
_entity_poly.entity_id
_entity_poly.type
_entity_poly.pdbx_seq_one_letter_code
_entity_poly.pdbx_strand_id
1 'polypeptide(L)'
;MLFVSDSLADHEKLIEAIRAIREYEFQVIPIQESLQRKPQEIAGLVKEQSPDLLLIRPTVRTAVGNIGNISVHMGALDIPIVLLPVNPDLIMVDADIVAAIRTRGANAILANSEAHAVELLRILAVPRILAGRQALIFGRPFDSTSVPMGHLNADYVYRKTGLRIRYRPVEDLMPLLEKVDEAAARKEMELWKKEATRVIEPSDRTLLDAARMTLLLRSLVQEERLSAISIDCLSFSFSGKPPIPLPCVAFTRLRDEGITAPCEADVCALLTSMVLQEISRKPAYQCNVSEVDFGKSTLILRHCVAPIRLQGRDAPPLPHNLRDYHGMGKGATVEVQFPVGIDVTLGLFSKDLASFVLWPGKTQFRASDIENPPVADAPASTQVRKYCSNQLAVKFKYIEQLQQRLAGCHHVMVAGTYEKAIREEMLRMGVGIIGPSDMSLPA
;
A
#
# COMPACT_ATOMS: atom_id res chain seq x y z
N MET A 1 22.99 -12.77 -7.53
CA MET A 1 23.60 -11.42 -7.38
C MET A 1 24.86 -11.31 -8.22
N LEU A 2 25.08 -10.15 -8.85
CA LEU A 2 26.39 -9.76 -9.36
C LEU A 2 27.22 -9.03 -8.29
N PHE A 3 28.45 -9.47 -8.05
CA PHE A 3 29.44 -8.74 -7.25
C PHE A 3 30.48 -8.14 -8.21
N VAL A 4 30.59 -6.82 -8.28
CA VAL A 4 31.50 -6.13 -9.19
C VAL A 4 32.58 -5.41 -8.40
N SER A 5 33.85 -5.68 -8.75
CA SER A 5 35.00 -4.95 -8.26
C SER A 5 36.10 -4.93 -9.31
N ASP A 6 36.99 -3.94 -9.28
CA ASP A 6 38.20 -3.92 -10.10
C ASP A 6 39.33 -4.79 -9.52
N SER A 7 39.19 -5.30 -8.29
CA SER A 7 40.10 -6.27 -7.67
C SER A 7 39.34 -7.28 -6.83
N LEU A 8 39.03 -8.46 -7.40
CA LEU A 8 38.30 -9.51 -6.67
C LEU A 8 39.12 -10.14 -5.54
N ALA A 9 40.44 -10.24 -5.71
CA ALA A 9 41.35 -10.87 -4.74
C ALA A 9 41.34 -10.15 -3.37
N ASP A 10 41.10 -8.84 -3.36
CA ASP A 10 41.05 -8.04 -2.14
C ASP A 10 39.76 -8.26 -1.32
N HIS A 11 38.80 -9.02 -1.86
CA HIS A 11 37.44 -9.11 -1.33
C HIS A 11 36.94 -10.55 -1.09
N GLU A 12 37.84 -11.54 -1.05
CA GLU A 12 37.47 -12.94 -0.82
C GLU A 12 36.63 -13.13 0.45
N LYS A 13 37.05 -12.54 1.58
CA LYS A 13 36.33 -12.64 2.86
C LYS A 13 34.92 -12.06 2.78
N LEU A 14 34.74 -10.93 2.08
CA LEU A 14 33.44 -10.32 1.88
C LEU A 14 32.54 -11.21 1.02
N ILE A 15 33.08 -11.76 -0.08
CA ILE A 15 32.36 -12.70 -0.94
C ILE A 15 31.93 -13.95 -0.15
N GLU A 16 32.79 -14.49 0.72
CA GLU A 16 32.47 -15.61 1.60
C GLU A 16 31.36 -15.24 2.62
N ALA A 17 31.46 -14.06 3.25
CA ALA A 17 30.43 -13.58 4.17
C ALA A 17 29.05 -13.44 3.50
N ILE A 18 29.04 -12.99 2.24
CA ILE A 18 27.82 -12.87 1.44
C ILE A 18 27.29 -14.26 1.06
N ARG A 19 28.15 -15.20 0.65
CA ARG A 19 27.76 -16.59 0.38
C ARG A 19 27.21 -17.31 1.61
N ALA A 20 27.57 -16.84 2.81
CA ALA A 20 27.09 -17.40 4.07
C ALA A 20 25.70 -16.87 4.51
N ILE A 21 25.04 -16.02 3.72
CA ILE A 21 23.63 -15.66 3.92
C ILE A 21 22.78 -16.92 3.68
N ARG A 22 22.18 -17.46 4.76
CA ARG A 22 21.53 -18.79 4.76
C ARG A 22 20.04 -18.74 4.45
N GLU A 23 19.47 -17.56 4.49
CA GLU A 23 18.03 -17.35 4.38
C GLU A 23 17.48 -17.75 2.99
N TYR A 24 18.33 -17.78 1.95
CA TYR A 24 18.00 -18.15 0.58
C TYR A 24 19.22 -18.80 -0.13
N GLU A 25 19.00 -19.48 -1.27
CA GLU A 25 20.09 -19.89 -2.18
C GLU A 25 20.75 -18.64 -2.80
N PHE A 26 21.72 -18.08 -2.09
CA PHE A 26 22.36 -16.82 -2.46
C PHE A 26 23.53 -17.07 -3.42
N GLN A 27 23.25 -17.08 -4.73
CA GLN A 27 24.30 -17.20 -5.73
C GLN A 27 25.04 -15.87 -5.93
N VAL A 28 26.36 -15.88 -5.73
CA VAL A 28 27.25 -14.74 -5.97
C VAL A 28 28.07 -15.01 -7.22
N ILE A 29 27.90 -14.16 -8.23
CA ILE A 29 28.71 -14.17 -9.45
C ILE A 29 29.71 -13.00 -9.37
N PRO A 30 30.98 -13.27 -9.06
CA PRO A 30 32.00 -12.24 -9.00
C PRO A 30 32.44 -11.83 -10.41
N ILE A 31 32.54 -10.53 -10.65
CA ILE A 31 32.92 -9.91 -11.91
C ILE A 31 34.06 -8.94 -11.63
N GLN A 32 35.20 -9.17 -12.28
CA GLN A 32 36.34 -8.25 -12.22
C GLN A 32 36.19 -7.16 -13.29
N GLU A 33 35.57 -6.03 -12.94
CA GLU A 33 35.40 -4.90 -13.86
C GLU A 33 35.37 -3.57 -13.10
N SER A 34 35.79 -2.49 -13.77
CA SER A 34 35.88 -1.16 -13.16
C SER A 34 34.62 -0.34 -13.43
N LEU A 35 33.84 -0.05 -12.38
CA LEU A 35 32.74 0.94 -12.43
C LEU A 35 33.21 2.28 -13.02
N GLN A 36 34.45 2.66 -12.73
CA GLN A 36 35.02 3.93 -13.13
C GLN A 36 35.40 4.00 -14.60
N ARG A 37 35.76 2.88 -15.23
CA ARG A 37 36.23 2.90 -16.61
C ARG A 37 35.15 2.40 -17.56
N LYS A 38 34.31 1.47 -17.10
CA LYS A 38 33.41 0.71 -17.98
C LYS A 38 32.00 0.49 -17.41
N PRO A 39 31.30 1.56 -16.98
CA PRO A 39 29.93 1.41 -16.46
C PRO A 39 28.96 0.80 -17.49
N GLN A 40 29.18 1.01 -18.79
CA GLN A 40 28.43 0.40 -19.88
C GLN A 40 28.57 -1.12 -19.95
N GLU A 41 29.77 -1.66 -19.67
CA GLU A 41 30.01 -3.11 -19.68
C GLU A 41 29.31 -3.77 -18.50
N ILE A 42 29.36 -3.14 -17.32
CA ILE A 42 28.61 -3.61 -16.14
C ILE A 42 27.10 -3.62 -16.42
N ALA A 43 26.56 -2.55 -17.02
CA ALA A 43 25.14 -2.52 -17.39
C ALA A 43 24.78 -3.60 -18.42
N GLY A 44 25.70 -3.89 -19.36
CA GLY A 44 25.58 -5.00 -20.31
C GLY A 44 25.50 -6.35 -19.60
N LEU A 45 26.40 -6.61 -18.66
CA LEU A 45 26.42 -7.85 -17.87
C LEU A 45 25.17 -8.01 -17.01
N VAL A 46 24.65 -6.93 -16.42
CA VAL A 46 23.38 -6.96 -15.69
C VAL A 46 22.23 -7.37 -16.62
N LYS A 47 22.18 -6.84 -17.85
CA LYS A 47 21.15 -7.22 -18.83
C LYS A 47 21.30 -8.67 -19.28
N GLU A 48 22.52 -9.13 -19.51
CA GLU A 48 22.82 -10.49 -19.97
C GLU A 48 22.51 -11.54 -18.90
N GLN A 49 22.97 -11.30 -17.67
CA GLN A 49 22.84 -12.28 -16.58
C GLN A 49 21.54 -12.15 -15.79
N SER A 50 20.81 -11.04 -15.94
CA SER A 50 19.54 -10.75 -15.24
C SER A 50 19.59 -11.05 -13.73
N PRO A 51 20.58 -10.53 -12.98
CA PRO A 51 20.67 -10.77 -11.55
C PRO A 51 19.55 -10.04 -10.80
N ASP A 52 19.17 -10.54 -9.63
CA ASP A 52 18.18 -9.85 -8.79
C ASP A 52 18.70 -8.56 -8.13
N LEU A 53 20.03 -8.46 -7.97
CA LEU A 53 20.69 -7.36 -7.26
C LEU A 53 22.17 -7.26 -7.65
N LEU A 54 22.72 -6.05 -7.49
CA LEU A 54 24.09 -5.67 -7.85
C LEU A 54 24.80 -5.07 -6.63
N LEU A 55 25.92 -5.68 -6.21
CA LEU A 55 26.85 -5.08 -5.25
C LEU A 55 28.09 -4.60 -6.00
N ILE A 56 28.46 -3.34 -5.81
CA ILE A 56 29.67 -2.74 -6.38
C ILE A 56 30.62 -2.35 -5.27
N ARG A 57 31.87 -2.81 -5.36
CA ARG A 57 32.98 -2.45 -4.47
C ARG A 57 34.18 -1.96 -5.28
N PRO A 58 34.31 -0.65 -5.52
CA PRO A 58 35.48 -0.09 -6.21
C PRO A 58 36.72 -0.16 -5.30
N THR A 59 37.93 -0.28 -5.85
CA THR A 59 39.21 -0.22 -5.10
C THR A 59 39.94 1.10 -5.28
N VAL A 60 39.69 1.81 -6.38
CA VAL A 60 40.27 3.14 -6.64
C VAL A 60 39.19 4.21 -6.49
N ARG A 61 39.56 5.37 -5.92
CA ARG A 61 38.67 6.53 -5.88
C ARG A 61 38.32 7.00 -7.28
N THR A 62 37.03 7.22 -7.47
CA THR A 62 36.44 7.85 -8.65
C THR A 62 37.09 9.20 -8.94
N ALA A 63 37.49 9.42 -10.20
CA ALA A 63 37.77 10.77 -10.69
C ALA A 63 36.43 11.51 -10.87
N VAL A 64 36.32 12.72 -10.30
CA VAL A 64 35.08 13.52 -10.24
C VAL A 64 34.38 13.69 -11.61
N GLY A 65 35.13 13.60 -12.72
CA GLY A 65 34.60 13.80 -14.08
C GLY A 65 33.72 12.68 -14.67
N ASN A 66 33.70 11.45 -14.12
CA ASN A 66 32.99 10.32 -14.75
C ASN A 66 31.61 9.99 -14.14
N ILE A 67 31.19 10.70 -13.09
CA ILE A 67 29.93 10.44 -12.36
C ILE A 67 28.72 10.48 -13.29
N GLY A 68 28.70 11.44 -14.22
CA GLY A 68 27.61 11.60 -15.19
C GLY A 68 27.41 10.37 -16.07
N ASN A 69 28.51 9.75 -16.54
CA ASN A 69 28.47 8.55 -17.37
C ASN A 69 28.04 7.31 -16.57
N ILE A 70 28.58 7.12 -15.36
CA ILE A 70 28.19 6.02 -14.46
C ILE A 70 26.69 6.04 -14.25
N SER A 71 26.15 7.20 -13.91
CA SER A 71 24.74 7.34 -13.61
C SER A 71 23.85 7.13 -14.84
N VAL A 72 24.31 7.38 -16.08
CA VAL A 72 23.52 7.07 -17.30
C VAL A 72 23.28 5.57 -17.42
N HIS A 73 24.33 4.78 -17.20
CA HIS A 73 24.27 3.33 -17.38
C HIS A 73 23.65 2.61 -16.17
N MET A 74 24.01 3.03 -14.96
CA MET A 74 23.48 2.42 -13.73
C MET A 74 22.07 2.89 -13.39
N GLY A 75 21.73 4.15 -13.72
CA GLY A 75 20.40 4.72 -13.46
C GLY A 75 19.26 4.09 -14.25
N ALA A 76 19.57 3.36 -15.31
CA ALA A 76 18.61 2.64 -16.14
C ALA A 76 18.35 1.20 -15.67
N LEU A 77 18.98 0.75 -14.58
CA LEU A 77 18.81 -0.59 -14.06
C LEU A 77 17.58 -0.68 -13.14
N ASP A 78 16.76 -1.71 -13.36
CA ASP A 78 15.53 -1.98 -12.59
C ASP A 78 15.77 -2.86 -11.35
N ILE A 79 17.03 -3.02 -10.93
CA ILE A 79 17.45 -3.85 -9.80
C ILE A 79 18.07 -3.00 -8.69
N PRO A 80 18.02 -3.44 -7.42
CA PRO A 80 18.74 -2.78 -6.34
C PRO A 80 20.26 -2.78 -6.58
N ILE A 81 20.89 -1.64 -6.36
CA ILE A 81 22.33 -1.41 -6.47
C ILE A 81 22.85 -1.02 -5.08
N VAL A 82 23.70 -1.84 -4.49
CA VAL A 82 24.44 -1.49 -3.28
C VAL A 82 25.84 -1.07 -3.69
N LEU A 83 26.24 0.14 -3.33
CA LEU A 83 27.61 0.62 -3.50
C LEU A 83 28.29 0.65 -2.13
N LEU A 84 29.35 -0.14 -1.99
CA LEU A 84 30.22 -0.13 -0.82
C LEU A 84 31.42 0.79 -1.11
N PRO A 85 31.58 1.92 -0.39
CA PRO A 85 32.62 2.90 -0.65
C PRO A 85 34.03 2.32 -0.65
N VAL A 86 34.94 3.00 -1.36
CA VAL A 86 36.37 2.64 -1.36
C VAL A 86 36.92 2.67 0.06
N ASN A 87 36.60 3.75 0.76
CA ASN A 87 36.92 4.00 2.15
C ASN A 87 35.63 4.46 2.87
N PRO A 88 35.07 3.64 3.78
CA PRO A 88 33.89 4.01 4.56
C PRO A 88 34.03 5.31 5.38
N ASP A 89 35.25 5.70 5.74
CA ASP A 89 35.54 6.94 6.47
C ASP A 89 35.65 8.16 5.53
N LEU A 90 35.62 7.97 4.20
CA LEU A 90 35.76 9.05 3.23
C LEU A 90 34.96 8.80 1.94
N ILE A 91 33.64 8.94 2.08
CA ILE A 91 32.60 8.54 1.09
C ILE A 91 32.24 9.60 0.02
N MET A 92 32.93 10.74 -0.03
CA MET A 92 32.46 11.94 -0.78
C MET A 92 31.97 11.64 -2.20
N VAL A 93 32.83 11.03 -3.04
CA VAL A 93 32.49 10.79 -4.45
C VAL A 93 31.52 9.61 -4.61
N ASP A 94 31.60 8.62 -3.73
CA ASP A 94 30.71 7.46 -3.71
C ASP A 94 29.26 7.88 -3.40
N ALA A 95 29.08 8.86 -2.51
CA ALA A 95 27.79 9.46 -2.20
C ALA A 95 27.20 10.21 -3.40
N ASP A 96 28.02 10.99 -4.13
CA ASP A 96 27.58 11.68 -5.35
C ASP A 96 27.19 10.71 -6.46
N ILE A 97 27.91 9.59 -6.62
CA ILE A 97 27.55 8.53 -7.57
C ILE A 97 26.18 7.95 -7.23
N VAL A 98 25.98 7.52 -5.98
CA VAL A 98 24.70 6.93 -5.56
C VAL A 98 23.56 7.94 -5.72
N ALA A 99 23.78 9.21 -5.37
CA ALA A 99 22.80 10.27 -5.58
C ALA A 99 22.46 10.44 -7.08
N ALA A 100 23.46 10.50 -7.95
CA ALA A 100 23.27 10.64 -9.40
C ALA A 100 22.57 9.42 -10.04
N ILE A 101 22.76 8.22 -9.49
CA ILE A 101 22.02 7.02 -9.91
C ILE A 101 20.55 7.12 -9.50
N ARG A 102 20.27 7.56 -8.26
CA ARG A 102 18.90 7.75 -7.75
C ARG A 102 18.10 8.79 -8.52
N THR A 103 18.72 9.90 -8.93
CA THR A 103 18.02 10.95 -9.71
C THR A 103 17.51 10.45 -11.06
N ARG A 104 18.02 9.30 -11.53
CA ARG A 104 17.54 8.61 -12.73
C ARG A 104 16.53 7.50 -12.45
N GLY A 105 16.12 7.32 -11.19
CA GLY A 105 15.03 6.42 -10.78
C GLY A 105 15.44 5.04 -10.31
N ALA A 106 16.73 4.69 -10.39
CA ALA A 106 17.27 3.42 -9.91
C ALA A 106 17.34 3.35 -8.38
N ASN A 107 17.14 2.15 -7.84
CA ASN A 107 17.25 1.87 -6.41
C ASN A 107 18.73 1.70 -6.01
N ALA A 108 19.45 2.80 -5.82
CA ALA A 108 20.84 2.78 -5.36
C ALA A 108 20.96 3.06 -3.86
N ILE A 109 21.81 2.31 -3.16
CA ILE A 109 22.00 2.37 -1.72
C ILE A 109 23.50 2.44 -1.43
N LEU A 110 23.88 3.36 -0.54
CA LEU A 110 25.26 3.50 -0.08
C LEU A 110 25.43 2.72 1.22
N ALA A 111 26.30 1.72 1.24
CA ALA A 111 26.66 1.02 2.47
C ALA A 111 27.66 1.83 3.28
N ASN A 112 27.66 1.66 4.61
CA ASN A 112 28.59 2.35 5.51
C ASN A 112 29.75 1.46 6.01
N SER A 113 29.72 0.18 5.68
CA SER A 113 30.67 -0.85 6.12
C SER A 113 30.38 -2.15 5.37
N GLU A 114 31.31 -3.10 5.42
CA GLU A 114 31.07 -4.45 4.90
C GLU A 114 29.91 -5.16 5.62
N ALA A 115 29.81 -5.02 6.94
CA ALA A 115 28.73 -5.60 7.73
C ALA A 115 27.36 -5.04 7.33
N HIS A 116 27.27 -3.72 7.14
CA HIS A 116 26.03 -3.09 6.66
C HIS A 116 25.73 -3.45 5.20
N ALA A 117 26.74 -3.61 4.34
CA ALA A 117 26.51 -4.12 2.99
C ALA A 117 25.87 -5.52 3.04
N VAL A 118 26.39 -6.43 3.86
CA VAL A 118 25.81 -7.77 4.06
C VAL A 118 24.37 -7.69 4.61
N GLU A 119 24.10 -6.78 5.55
CA GLU A 119 22.74 -6.54 6.08
C GLU A 119 21.78 -6.04 4.99
N LEU A 120 22.19 -5.06 4.18
CA LEU A 120 21.40 -4.55 3.05
C LEU A 120 21.11 -5.67 2.05
N LEU A 121 22.11 -6.49 1.73
CA LEU A 121 21.93 -7.63 0.85
C LEU A 121 20.91 -8.64 1.41
N ARG A 122 20.94 -8.93 2.72
CA ARG A 122 19.92 -9.77 3.36
C ARG A 122 18.51 -9.22 3.17
N ILE A 123 18.32 -7.91 3.32
CA ILE A 123 17.01 -7.28 3.15
C ILE A 123 16.56 -7.31 1.68
N LEU A 124 17.47 -7.01 0.76
CA LEU A 124 17.20 -6.88 -0.68
C LEU A 124 17.06 -8.21 -1.41
N ALA A 125 17.64 -9.29 -0.86
CA ALA A 125 17.55 -10.65 -1.41
C ALA A 125 16.13 -11.22 -1.36
N VAL A 126 15.32 -10.74 -0.43
CA VAL A 126 13.94 -11.21 -0.25
C VAL A 126 13.11 -10.71 -1.42
N PRO A 127 12.35 -11.58 -2.12
CA PRO A 127 11.40 -11.14 -3.12
C PRO A 127 10.44 -10.10 -2.55
N ARG A 128 10.14 -9.06 -3.34
CA ARG A 128 9.15 -8.05 -2.95
C ARG A 128 7.84 -8.71 -2.54
N ILE A 129 7.21 -8.15 -1.52
CA ILE A 129 6.02 -8.71 -0.90
C ILE A 129 4.83 -8.75 -1.86
N LEU A 130 4.84 -8.03 -2.99
CA LEU A 130 3.78 -8.10 -3.99
C LEU A 130 4.13 -8.93 -5.24
N ALA A 131 5.33 -9.50 -5.31
CA ALA A 131 5.77 -10.31 -6.44
C ALA A 131 4.89 -11.55 -6.63
N GLY A 132 4.48 -11.78 -7.89
CA GLY A 132 3.65 -12.93 -8.27
C GLY A 132 2.16 -12.80 -7.92
N ARG A 133 1.76 -11.75 -7.20
CA ARG A 133 0.36 -11.47 -6.85
C ARG A 133 -0.38 -10.79 -8.02
N GLN A 134 -1.70 -10.90 -8.01
CA GLN A 134 -2.57 -10.30 -9.03
C GLN A 134 -3.74 -9.55 -8.38
N ALA A 135 -4.10 -8.41 -8.96
CA ALA A 135 -5.26 -7.63 -8.56
C ALA A 135 -6.18 -7.36 -9.76
N LEU A 136 -7.48 -7.30 -9.50
CA LEU A 136 -8.50 -6.93 -10.49
C LEU A 136 -9.21 -5.65 -10.07
N ILE A 137 -9.31 -4.68 -10.98
CA ILE A 137 -10.00 -3.41 -10.73
C ILE A 137 -11.10 -3.23 -11.77
N PHE A 138 -12.34 -3.06 -11.32
CA PHE A 138 -13.45 -2.68 -12.20
C PHE A 138 -13.52 -1.14 -12.28
N GLY A 139 -13.34 -0.58 -13.47
CA GLY A 139 -13.30 0.87 -13.72
C GLY A 139 -11.93 1.38 -14.15
N ARG A 140 -11.60 2.62 -13.79
CA ARG A 140 -10.43 3.35 -14.31
C ARG A 140 -9.34 3.53 -13.24
N PRO A 141 -8.37 2.59 -13.09
CA PRO A 141 -7.41 2.64 -11.99
C PRO A 141 -6.38 3.79 -12.04
N PHE A 142 -6.06 4.30 -13.23
CA PHE A 142 -5.03 5.34 -13.43
C PHE A 142 -5.59 6.70 -13.86
N ASP A 143 -6.92 6.82 -13.86
CA ASP A 143 -7.68 8.02 -14.18
C ASP A 143 -8.91 8.13 -13.26
N SER A 144 -8.82 7.55 -12.06
CA SER A 144 -9.85 7.71 -11.04
C SER A 144 -9.69 9.07 -10.38
N THR A 145 -10.77 9.58 -9.80
CA THR A 145 -10.76 10.82 -9.01
C THR A 145 -9.70 10.78 -7.89
N SER A 146 -9.43 9.58 -7.37
CA SER A 146 -8.54 9.37 -6.23
C SER A 146 -7.08 9.18 -6.66
N VAL A 147 -6.79 8.91 -7.94
CA VAL A 147 -5.44 8.81 -8.51
C VAL A 147 -5.36 9.53 -9.87
N PRO A 148 -5.35 10.88 -9.89
CA PRO A 148 -5.31 11.66 -11.13
C PRO A 148 -3.87 11.78 -11.67
N MET A 149 -3.18 10.65 -11.89
CA MET A 149 -1.79 10.62 -12.33
C MET A 149 -1.66 9.97 -13.71
N GLY A 150 -1.75 10.79 -14.76
CA GLY A 150 -1.77 10.30 -16.14
C GLY A 150 -0.52 9.55 -16.62
N HIS A 151 0.60 9.58 -15.87
CA HIS A 151 1.80 8.81 -16.18
C HIS A 151 1.92 7.49 -15.41
N LEU A 152 1.05 7.26 -14.41
CA LEU A 152 1.00 5.98 -13.70
C LEU A 152 0.32 4.94 -14.59
N ASN A 153 0.90 3.75 -14.69
CA ASN A 153 0.33 2.65 -15.47
C ASN A 153 0.68 1.29 -14.85
N ALA A 154 0.07 0.23 -15.37
CA ALA A 154 0.25 -1.12 -14.86
C ALA A 154 1.71 -1.59 -14.94
N ASP A 155 2.44 -1.22 -16.00
CA ASP A 155 3.84 -1.61 -16.17
C ASP A 155 4.74 -0.95 -15.12
N TYR A 156 4.51 0.32 -14.81
CA TYR A 156 5.24 1.02 -13.74
C TYR A 156 4.94 0.40 -12.37
N VAL A 157 3.67 0.10 -12.07
CA VAL A 157 3.30 -0.61 -10.83
C VAL A 157 3.97 -1.97 -10.75
N TYR A 158 3.97 -2.74 -11.83
CA TYR A 158 4.62 -4.05 -11.89
C TYR A 158 6.14 -3.94 -11.69
N ARG A 159 6.81 -3.02 -12.39
CA ARG A 159 8.25 -2.79 -12.25
C ARG A 159 8.63 -2.35 -10.84
N LYS A 160 7.79 -1.57 -10.15
CA LYS A 160 8.06 -1.09 -8.78
C LYS A 160 7.68 -2.08 -7.67
N THR A 161 6.63 -2.87 -7.84
CA THR A 161 6.06 -3.69 -6.75
C THR A 161 6.04 -5.19 -7.03
N GLY A 162 6.06 -5.60 -8.31
CA GLY A 162 5.84 -6.98 -8.74
C GLY A 162 4.37 -7.38 -8.86
N LEU A 163 3.42 -6.49 -8.54
CA LEU A 163 1.99 -6.74 -8.65
C LEU A 163 1.52 -6.65 -10.11
N ARG A 164 0.74 -7.62 -10.57
CA ARG A 164 0.01 -7.53 -11.85
C ARG A 164 -1.38 -6.97 -11.62
N ILE A 165 -1.68 -5.81 -12.21
CA ILE A 165 -3.02 -5.21 -12.19
C ILE A 165 -3.72 -5.50 -13.51
N ARG A 166 -4.92 -6.09 -13.44
CA ARG A 166 -5.88 -6.16 -14.55
C ARG A 166 -7.05 -5.25 -14.25
N TYR A 167 -7.69 -4.72 -15.29
CA TYR A 167 -8.90 -3.93 -15.13
C TYR A 167 -9.94 -4.20 -16.21
N ARG A 168 -11.21 -4.05 -15.84
CA ARG A 168 -12.40 -4.30 -16.67
C ARG A 168 -13.44 -3.17 -16.49
N PRO A 169 -14.35 -2.94 -17.43
CA PRO A 169 -15.47 -2.02 -17.24
C PRO A 169 -16.34 -2.39 -16.03
N VAL A 170 -16.89 -1.40 -15.32
CA VAL A 170 -17.79 -1.64 -14.16
C VAL A 170 -19.06 -2.38 -14.59
N GLU A 171 -19.49 -2.12 -15.82
CA GLU A 171 -20.69 -2.66 -16.47
C GLU A 171 -20.65 -4.19 -16.57
N ASP A 172 -19.46 -4.78 -16.62
CA ASP A 172 -19.27 -6.24 -16.66
C ASP A 172 -19.80 -6.94 -15.40
N LEU A 173 -19.96 -6.22 -14.28
CA LEU A 173 -20.44 -6.79 -13.02
C LEU A 173 -21.95 -7.08 -13.02
N MET A 174 -22.76 -6.27 -13.71
CA MET A 174 -24.22 -6.40 -13.62
C MET A 174 -24.72 -7.76 -14.16
N PRO A 175 -24.30 -8.24 -15.35
CA PRO A 175 -24.70 -9.56 -15.84
C PRO A 175 -24.20 -10.73 -14.97
N LEU A 176 -23.14 -10.52 -14.18
CA LEU A 176 -22.63 -11.53 -13.24
C LEU A 176 -23.45 -11.54 -11.95
N LEU A 177 -23.86 -10.37 -11.45
CA LEU A 177 -24.73 -10.24 -10.28
C LEU A 177 -26.07 -10.95 -10.48
N GLU A 178 -26.64 -10.86 -11.69
CA GLU A 178 -27.91 -11.52 -12.05
C GLU A 178 -27.83 -13.05 -11.98
N LYS A 179 -26.63 -13.63 -12.05
CA LYS A 179 -26.38 -15.07 -11.98
C LYS A 179 -26.08 -15.59 -10.57
N VAL A 180 -25.94 -14.70 -9.59
CA VAL A 180 -25.66 -15.09 -8.21
C VAL A 180 -26.85 -15.84 -7.63
N ASP A 181 -26.59 -17.01 -7.03
CA ASP A 181 -27.62 -17.80 -6.36
C ASP A 181 -28.35 -17.00 -5.27
N GLU A 182 -29.65 -16.84 -5.42
CA GLU A 182 -30.45 -16.02 -4.51
C GLU A 182 -30.55 -16.65 -3.11
N ALA A 183 -30.61 -17.98 -3.01
CA ALA A 183 -30.68 -18.66 -1.72
C ALA A 183 -29.41 -18.41 -0.89
N ALA A 184 -28.23 -18.52 -1.50
CA ALA A 184 -26.96 -18.16 -0.90
C ALA A 184 -26.90 -16.68 -0.52
N ALA A 185 -27.37 -15.78 -1.39
CA ALA A 185 -27.39 -14.34 -1.10
C ALA A 185 -28.29 -14.01 0.10
N ARG A 186 -29.47 -14.65 0.20
CA ARG A 186 -30.36 -14.52 1.36
C ARG A 186 -29.69 -15.02 2.64
N LYS A 187 -28.93 -16.11 2.59
CA LYS A 187 -28.18 -16.63 3.75
C LYS A 187 -27.11 -15.65 4.22
N GLU A 188 -26.33 -15.05 3.31
CA GLU A 188 -25.33 -14.02 3.64
C GLU A 188 -25.99 -12.75 4.20
N MET A 189 -27.14 -12.34 3.64
CA MET A 189 -27.93 -11.22 4.14
C MET A 189 -28.42 -11.45 5.58
N GLU A 190 -29.00 -12.60 5.87
CA GLU A 190 -29.49 -12.95 7.21
C GLU A 190 -28.35 -13.09 8.22
N LEU A 191 -27.17 -13.55 7.79
CA LEU A 191 -25.96 -13.52 8.63
C LEU A 191 -25.60 -12.09 9.03
N TRP A 192 -25.56 -11.15 8.09
CA TRP A 192 -25.31 -9.75 8.37
C TRP A 192 -26.33 -9.14 9.33
N LYS A 193 -27.62 -9.44 9.14
CA LYS A 193 -28.70 -8.97 10.04
C LYS A 193 -28.55 -9.54 11.45
N LYS A 194 -28.13 -10.80 11.58
CA LYS A 194 -27.92 -11.47 12.86
C LYS A 194 -26.68 -10.96 13.60
N GLU A 195 -25.59 -10.65 12.88
CA GLU A 195 -24.33 -10.15 13.45
C GLU A 195 -24.39 -8.67 13.83
N ALA A 196 -25.24 -7.88 13.14
CA ALA A 196 -25.38 -6.46 13.39
C ALA A 196 -26.06 -6.16 14.73
N THR A 197 -25.57 -5.14 15.43
CA THR A 197 -26.23 -4.58 16.61
C THR A 197 -27.61 -4.03 16.24
N ARG A 198 -27.71 -3.33 15.11
CA ARG A 198 -28.95 -2.79 14.56
C ARG A 198 -28.89 -2.70 13.03
N VAL A 199 -30.04 -2.87 12.40
CA VAL A 199 -30.32 -2.46 11.02
C VAL A 199 -31.16 -1.20 11.10
N ILE A 200 -30.67 -0.08 10.56
CA ILE A 200 -31.32 1.23 10.74
C ILE A 200 -32.10 1.63 9.49
N GLU A 201 -31.41 2.02 8.41
CA GLU A 201 -32.04 2.48 7.16
C GLU A 201 -32.17 1.45 6.03
N PRO A 202 -31.21 0.53 5.79
CA PRO A 202 -31.22 -0.24 4.55
C PRO A 202 -32.35 -1.29 4.54
N SER A 203 -33.10 -1.32 3.43
CA SER A 203 -34.15 -2.33 3.21
C SER A 203 -33.58 -3.74 3.02
N ASP A 204 -34.40 -4.78 3.23
CA ASP A 204 -34.02 -6.16 2.92
C ASP A 204 -33.58 -6.34 1.46
N ARG A 205 -34.21 -5.63 0.51
CA ARG A 205 -33.76 -5.65 -0.89
C ARG A 205 -32.34 -5.09 -1.04
N THR A 206 -32.06 -3.96 -0.40
CA THR A 206 -30.74 -3.33 -0.41
C THR A 206 -29.67 -4.24 0.20
N LEU A 207 -30.00 -4.91 1.30
CA LEU A 207 -29.09 -5.86 1.95
C LEU A 207 -28.90 -7.12 1.11
N LEU A 208 -29.94 -7.61 0.42
CA LEU A 208 -29.83 -8.74 -0.50
C LEU A 208 -28.91 -8.41 -1.67
N ASP A 209 -29.01 -7.21 -2.24
CA ASP A 209 -28.13 -6.77 -3.33
C ASP A 209 -26.67 -6.62 -2.86
N ALA A 210 -26.45 -6.14 -1.63
CA ALA A 210 -25.12 -6.11 -1.03
C ALA A 210 -24.56 -7.51 -0.76
N ALA A 211 -25.41 -8.46 -0.36
CA ALA A 211 -25.03 -9.87 -0.20
C ALA A 211 -24.68 -10.52 -1.54
N ARG A 212 -25.45 -10.25 -2.62
CA ARG A 212 -25.12 -10.69 -3.98
C ARG A 212 -23.74 -10.20 -4.42
N MET A 213 -23.45 -8.91 -4.18
CA MET A 213 -22.13 -8.34 -4.45
C MET A 213 -21.02 -9.05 -3.67
N THR A 214 -21.26 -9.36 -2.39
CA THR A 214 -20.30 -10.09 -1.55
C THR A 214 -19.96 -11.46 -2.16
N LEU A 215 -20.97 -12.24 -2.53
CA LEU A 215 -20.79 -13.57 -3.12
C LEU A 215 -20.08 -13.50 -4.48
N LEU A 216 -20.48 -12.57 -5.35
CA LEU A 216 -19.86 -12.38 -6.65
C LEU A 216 -18.36 -12.07 -6.53
N LEU A 217 -18.01 -11.05 -5.74
CA LEU A 217 -16.61 -10.64 -5.59
C LEU A 217 -15.77 -11.74 -4.96
N ARG A 218 -16.33 -12.49 -4.00
CA ARG A 218 -15.68 -13.67 -3.41
C ARG A 218 -15.42 -14.75 -4.47
N SER A 219 -16.39 -15.03 -5.34
CA SER A 219 -16.25 -15.99 -6.46
C SER A 219 -15.13 -15.58 -7.41
N LEU A 220 -15.12 -14.31 -7.85
CA LEU A 220 -14.09 -13.78 -8.74
C LEU A 220 -12.68 -13.87 -8.13
N VAL A 221 -12.56 -13.56 -6.84
CA VAL A 221 -11.28 -13.69 -6.12
C VAL A 221 -10.78 -15.14 -6.13
N GLN A 222 -11.66 -16.11 -5.94
CA GLN A 222 -11.30 -17.53 -5.94
C GLN A 222 -10.99 -18.06 -7.34
N GLU A 223 -11.89 -17.86 -8.30
CA GLU A 223 -11.80 -18.36 -9.67
C GLU A 223 -10.57 -17.79 -10.39
N GLU A 224 -10.29 -16.51 -10.19
CA GLU A 224 -9.17 -15.82 -10.85
C GLU A 224 -7.89 -15.76 -10.00
N ARG A 225 -7.91 -16.37 -8.80
CA ARG A 225 -6.78 -16.40 -7.85
C ARG A 225 -6.24 -15.00 -7.53
N LEU A 226 -7.14 -14.08 -7.26
CA LEU A 226 -6.79 -12.68 -6.98
C LEU A 226 -6.30 -12.53 -5.54
N SER A 227 -5.30 -11.69 -5.36
CA SER A 227 -4.88 -11.21 -4.04
C SER A 227 -5.62 -9.94 -3.62
N ALA A 228 -6.20 -9.23 -4.58
CA ALA A 228 -6.99 -8.03 -4.32
C ALA A 228 -8.04 -7.76 -5.41
N ILE A 229 -9.12 -7.09 -5.03
CA ILE A 229 -10.18 -6.67 -5.95
C ILE A 229 -10.69 -5.27 -5.60
N SER A 230 -10.96 -4.43 -6.59
CA SER A 230 -11.48 -3.07 -6.38
C SER A 230 -12.52 -2.70 -7.42
N ILE A 231 -13.31 -1.67 -7.11
CA ILE A 231 -14.31 -1.09 -8.01
C ILE A 231 -14.19 0.43 -7.91
N ASP A 232 -14.23 1.13 -9.04
CA ASP A 232 -14.34 2.59 -9.16
C ASP A 232 -15.74 3.08 -8.73
N CYS A 233 -16.05 2.80 -7.46
CA CYS A 233 -17.35 3.01 -6.82
C CYS A 233 -17.75 4.49 -6.79
N LEU A 234 -16.77 5.40 -6.64
CA LEU A 234 -17.01 6.84 -6.53
C LEU A 234 -17.64 7.41 -7.80
N SER A 235 -17.22 6.94 -8.98
CA SER A 235 -17.68 7.42 -10.29
C SER A 235 -19.20 7.37 -10.50
N PHE A 236 -19.91 6.51 -9.75
CA PHE A 236 -21.37 6.35 -9.85
C PHE A 236 -22.10 6.39 -8.50
N SER A 237 -21.40 6.43 -7.37
CA SER A 237 -22.02 6.33 -6.04
C SER A 237 -23.06 7.41 -5.74
N PHE A 238 -22.87 8.63 -6.26
CA PHE A 238 -23.80 9.75 -6.10
C PHE A 238 -24.88 9.81 -7.20
N SER A 239 -24.83 8.94 -8.21
CA SER A 239 -25.87 8.86 -9.26
C SER A 239 -27.22 8.37 -8.69
N GLY A 240 -28.33 8.95 -9.14
CA GLY A 240 -29.68 8.52 -8.76
C GLY A 240 -29.99 7.08 -9.15
N LYS A 241 -29.32 6.54 -10.19
CA LYS A 241 -29.46 5.16 -10.65
C LYS A 241 -28.08 4.58 -10.95
N PRO A 242 -27.39 3.99 -9.95
CA PRO A 242 -26.08 3.40 -10.17
C PRO A 242 -26.21 2.16 -11.08
N PRO A 243 -25.19 1.85 -11.90
CA PRO A 243 -25.22 0.69 -12.81
C PRO A 243 -25.17 -0.65 -12.06
N ILE A 244 -24.68 -0.65 -10.82
CA ILE A 244 -24.60 -1.81 -9.91
C ILE A 244 -24.87 -1.39 -8.46
N PRO A 245 -25.19 -2.33 -7.55
CA PRO A 245 -25.23 -2.08 -6.11
C PRO A 245 -23.90 -1.55 -5.57
N LEU A 246 -23.95 -0.72 -4.53
CA LEU A 246 -22.74 -0.19 -3.89
C LEU A 246 -21.99 -1.30 -3.13
N PRO A 247 -20.65 -1.40 -3.26
CA PRO A 247 -19.89 -2.54 -2.76
C PRO A 247 -19.46 -2.46 -1.29
N CYS A 248 -19.93 -1.48 -0.51
CA CYS A 248 -19.33 -1.16 0.80
C CYS A 248 -19.38 -2.32 1.82
N VAL A 249 -20.52 -3.01 1.94
CA VAL A 249 -20.67 -4.21 2.78
C VAL A 249 -19.80 -5.36 2.25
N ALA A 250 -19.79 -5.56 0.93
CA ALA A 250 -18.97 -6.60 0.31
C ALA A 250 -17.47 -6.39 0.58
N PHE A 251 -16.97 -5.17 0.43
CA PHE A 251 -15.59 -4.81 0.76
C PHE A 251 -15.28 -5.00 2.24
N THR A 252 -16.22 -4.71 3.14
CA THR A 252 -16.06 -5.01 4.57
C THR A 252 -15.87 -6.52 4.80
N ARG A 253 -16.77 -7.35 4.24
CA ARG A 253 -16.68 -8.82 4.38
C ARG A 253 -15.37 -9.39 3.81
N LEU A 254 -15.01 -9.00 2.59
CA LEU A 254 -13.78 -9.44 1.93
C LEU A 254 -12.55 -9.11 2.77
N ARG A 255 -12.48 -7.90 3.35
CA ARG A 255 -11.39 -7.49 4.23
C ARG A 255 -11.29 -8.36 5.48
N ASP A 256 -12.41 -8.65 6.12
CA ASP A 256 -12.44 -9.52 7.30
C ASP A 256 -12.04 -10.96 6.97
N GLU A 257 -12.27 -11.40 5.74
CA GLU A 257 -11.83 -12.70 5.21
C GLU A 257 -10.33 -12.73 4.83
N GLY A 258 -9.63 -11.60 4.94
CA GLY A 258 -8.22 -11.46 4.59
C GLY A 258 -7.94 -11.11 3.13
N ILE A 259 -8.97 -10.69 2.38
CA ILE A 259 -8.85 -10.26 0.99
C ILE A 259 -8.71 -8.73 0.94
N THR A 260 -7.72 -8.23 0.21
CA THR A 260 -7.56 -6.78 0.02
C THR A 260 -8.64 -6.23 -0.91
N ALA A 261 -9.45 -5.28 -0.42
CA ALA A 261 -10.57 -4.72 -1.19
C ALA A 261 -10.73 -3.18 -1.07
N PRO A 262 -9.81 -2.36 -1.63
CA PRO A 262 -9.92 -0.90 -1.65
C PRO A 262 -11.12 -0.42 -2.48
N CYS A 263 -11.70 0.72 -2.12
CA CYS A 263 -12.76 1.37 -2.91
C CYS A 263 -12.14 2.39 -3.87
N GLU A 264 -12.95 2.84 -4.80
CA GLU A 264 -12.70 3.98 -5.70
C GLU A 264 -11.56 3.75 -6.69
N ALA A 265 -11.24 2.48 -6.96
CA ALA A 265 -10.12 2.10 -7.82
C ALA A 265 -8.79 2.80 -7.44
N ASP A 266 -8.61 3.16 -6.17
CA ASP A 266 -7.39 3.85 -5.71
C ASP A 266 -6.22 2.87 -5.66
N VAL A 267 -5.37 2.92 -6.69
CA VAL A 267 -4.17 2.07 -6.81
C VAL A 267 -3.18 2.30 -5.68
N CYS A 268 -3.05 3.51 -5.15
CA CYS A 268 -2.14 3.78 -4.04
C CYS A 268 -2.67 3.12 -2.76
N ALA A 269 -3.96 3.24 -2.49
CA ALA A 269 -4.60 2.57 -1.36
C ALA A 269 -4.64 1.03 -1.53
N LEU A 270 -4.76 0.53 -2.77
CA LEU A 270 -4.63 -0.90 -3.10
C LEU A 270 -3.27 -1.44 -2.71
N LEU A 271 -2.19 -0.85 -3.25
CA LEU A 271 -0.82 -1.26 -2.96
C LEU A 271 -0.52 -1.18 -1.46
N THR A 272 -0.91 -0.06 -0.84
CA THR A 272 -0.73 0.14 0.60
C THR A 272 -1.49 -0.91 1.41
N SER A 273 -2.75 -1.20 1.08
CA SER A 273 -3.55 -2.22 1.76
C SER A 273 -2.91 -3.59 1.62
N MET A 274 -2.44 -3.98 0.43
CA MET A 274 -1.82 -5.28 0.22
C MET A 274 -0.53 -5.44 1.04
N VAL A 275 0.35 -4.43 1.03
CA VAL A 275 1.59 -4.44 1.82
C VAL A 275 1.28 -4.54 3.31
N LEU A 276 0.39 -3.67 3.83
CA LEU A 276 0.07 -3.65 5.24
C LEU A 276 -0.66 -4.91 5.71
N GLN A 277 -1.59 -5.46 4.92
CA GLN A 277 -2.28 -6.71 5.26
C GLN A 277 -1.31 -7.89 5.30
N GLU A 278 -0.38 -7.96 4.34
CA GLU A 278 0.58 -9.07 4.27
C GLU A 278 1.61 -9.02 5.40
N ILE A 279 2.06 -7.82 5.80
CA ILE A 279 2.96 -7.62 6.95
C ILE A 279 2.24 -7.91 8.28
N SER A 280 1.05 -7.34 8.47
CA SER A 280 0.34 -7.38 9.75
C SER A 280 -0.48 -8.65 9.97
N ARG A 281 -0.86 -9.34 8.89
CA ARG A 281 -1.89 -10.39 8.87
C ARG A 281 -3.26 -9.92 9.39
N LYS A 282 -3.52 -8.61 9.32
CA LYS A 282 -4.76 -7.97 9.77
C LYS A 282 -5.44 -7.17 8.66
N PRO A 283 -6.77 -7.02 8.69
CA PRO A 283 -7.47 -6.20 7.71
C PRO A 283 -7.03 -4.73 7.73
N ALA A 284 -6.58 -4.24 6.58
CA ALA A 284 -6.33 -2.82 6.35
C ALA A 284 -7.63 -2.04 6.04
N TYR A 285 -7.78 -0.88 6.67
CA TYR A 285 -8.89 0.05 6.50
C TYR A 285 -8.46 1.24 5.62
N GLN A 286 -9.00 1.31 4.39
CA GLN A 286 -8.89 2.53 3.57
C GLN A 286 -9.78 3.62 4.18
N CYS A 287 -9.19 4.77 4.49
CA CYS A 287 -9.84 5.85 5.20
C CYS A 287 -9.50 7.23 4.62
N ASN A 288 -10.46 8.14 4.69
CA ASN A 288 -10.30 9.55 4.35
C ASN A 288 -9.78 10.28 5.58
N VAL A 289 -8.69 11.03 5.44
CA VAL A 289 -8.31 12.04 6.44
C VAL A 289 -9.25 13.23 6.27
N SER A 290 -10.26 13.31 7.15
CA SER A 290 -11.40 14.22 6.96
C SER A 290 -11.30 15.50 7.79
N GLU A 291 -10.68 15.42 8.97
CA GLU A 291 -10.50 16.54 9.89
C GLU A 291 -9.12 16.42 10.56
N VAL A 292 -8.50 17.57 10.83
CA VAL A 292 -7.23 17.67 11.58
C VAL A 292 -7.43 18.64 12.74
N ASP A 293 -7.16 18.19 13.96
CA ASP A 293 -7.20 19.01 15.18
C ASP A 293 -5.79 19.06 15.79
N PHE A 294 -5.12 20.21 15.65
CA PHE A 294 -3.77 20.41 16.19
C PHE A 294 -3.76 20.46 17.72
N GLY A 295 -4.77 21.07 18.34
CA GLY A 295 -4.86 21.19 19.79
C GLY A 295 -4.96 19.83 20.48
N LYS A 296 -5.66 18.87 19.86
CA LYS A 296 -5.75 17.48 20.34
C LYS A 296 -4.72 16.54 19.72
N SER A 297 -4.01 17.00 18.69
CA SER A 297 -3.12 16.19 17.86
C SER A 297 -3.80 14.95 17.27
N THR A 298 -5.02 15.12 16.75
CA THR A 298 -5.85 14.03 16.22
C THR A 298 -6.24 14.24 14.76
N LEU A 299 -6.29 13.14 14.00
CA LEU A 299 -7.02 13.05 12.74
C LEU A 299 -8.36 12.36 12.97
N ILE A 300 -9.38 12.78 12.22
CA ILE A 300 -10.61 12.01 12.08
C ILE A 300 -10.59 11.27 10.74
N LEU A 301 -10.58 9.94 10.84
CA LEU A 301 -10.55 8.99 9.74
C LEU A 301 -11.96 8.48 9.44
N ARG A 302 -12.37 8.51 8.16
CA ARG A 302 -13.72 8.15 7.73
C ARG A 302 -13.73 7.43 6.39
N HIS A 303 -14.51 6.36 6.22
CA HIS A 303 -14.82 5.76 4.92
C HIS A 303 -15.89 4.66 5.11
N CYS A 304 -16.68 4.38 4.08
CA CYS A 304 -17.77 3.39 4.15
C CYS A 304 -17.34 1.90 4.24
N VAL A 305 -16.04 1.58 4.28
CA VAL A 305 -15.51 0.22 4.03
C VAL A 305 -14.67 -0.34 5.19
N ALA A 306 -14.97 0.09 6.41
CA ALA A 306 -14.23 -0.33 7.60
C ALA A 306 -14.38 -1.82 7.89
N PRO A 307 -13.30 -2.56 8.18
CA PRO A 307 -13.38 -3.95 8.62
C PRO A 307 -14.00 -4.03 10.01
N ILE A 308 -14.80 -5.06 10.29
CA ILE A 308 -15.28 -5.35 11.65
C ILE A 308 -14.31 -6.26 12.40
N ARG A 309 -13.43 -7.01 11.72
CA ARG A 309 -12.42 -7.86 12.36
C ARG A 309 -11.05 -7.18 12.42
N LEU A 310 -11.00 -5.99 13.02
CA LEU A 310 -9.84 -5.09 13.03
C LEU A 310 -8.54 -5.75 13.55
N GLN A 311 -8.64 -6.72 14.46
CA GLN A 311 -7.48 -7.41 15.05
C GLN A 311 -7.02 -8.66 14.29
N GLY A 312 -7.66 -9.01 13.16
CA GLY A 312 -7.32 -10.19 12.36
C GLY A 312 -8.54 -11.04 12.03
N ARG A 313 -8.41 -11.91 11.02
CA ARG A 313 -9.49 -12.76 10.50
C ARG A 313 -10.19 -13.60 11.58
N ASP A 314 -9.42 -14.13 12.53
CA ASP A 314 -9.92 -14.99 13.60
C ASP A 314 -10.35 -14.22 14.86
N ALA A 315 -10.14 -12.89 14.89
CA ALA A 315 -10.55 -12.05 16.00
C ALA A 315 -12.08 -11.83 15.99
N PRO A 316 -12.72 -11.66 17.16
CA PRO A 316 -14.13 -11.33 17.24
C PRO A 316 -14.48 -10.07 16.42
N PRO A 317 -15.63 -10.04 15.73
CA PRO A 317 -16.07 -8.83 15.05
C PRO A 317 -16.39 -7.73 16.08
N LEU A 318 -16.05 -6.50 15.72
CA LEU A 318 -16.44 -5.30 16.46
C LEU A 318 -17.97 -5.10 16.35
N PRO A 319 -18.60 -4.53 17.39
CA PRO A 319 -19.99 -4.10 17.30
C PRO A 319 -20.19 -3.14 16.14
N HIS A 320 -21.27 -3.34 15.38
CA HIS A 320 -21.53 -2.54 14.19
C HIS A 320 -23.03 -2.44 13.89
N ASN A 321 -23.42 -1.35 13.24
CA ASN A 321 -24.76 -1.20 12.67
C ASN A 321 -24.70 -1.34 11.14
N LEU A 322 -25.83 -1.71 10.54
CA LEU A 322 -26.05 -1.60 9.10
C LEU A 322 -26.79 -0.29 8.81
N ARG A 323 -26.16 0.56 8.00
CA ARG A 323 -26.65 1.88 7.58
C ARG A 323 -26.79 1.92 6.07
N ASP A 324 -27.54 2.89 5.55
CA ASP A 324 -27.50 3.19 4.11
C ASP A 324 -26.24 3.98 3.72
N TYR A 325 -26.03 4.21 2.42
CA TYR A 325 -24.93 5.04 1.94
C TYR A 325 -25.25 6.52 2.09
N HIS A 326 -24.54 7.21 3.00
CA HIS A 326 -24.63 8.67 3.20
C HIS A 326 -26.07 9.18 3.41
N GLY A 327 -27.00 8.42 3.99
CA GLY A 327 -28.38 8.86 4.20
C GLY A 327 -29.21 8.97 2.92
N MET A 328 -28.72 8.45 1.80
CA MET A 328 -29.34 8.61 0.49
C MET A 328 -30.50 7.62 0.23
N GLY A 329 -30.86 6.77 1.19
CA GLY A 329 -31.88 5.73 1.03
C GLY A 329 -31.49 4.61 0.06
N LYS A 330 -30.19 4.49 -0.28
CA LYS A 330 -29.66 3.50 -1.22
C LYS A 330 -28.34 2.94 -0.73
N GLY A 331 -28.00 1.73 -1.20
CA GLY A 331 -26.79 1.02 -0.78
C GLY A 331 -26.78 0.69 0.70
N ALA A 332 -25.87 -0.20 1.10
CA ALA A 332 -25.65 -0.54 2.50
C ALA A 332 -24.19 -0.32 2.86
N THR A 333 -23.95 0.16 4.08
CA THR A 333 -22.63 0.40 4.66
C THR A 333 -22.58 -0.16 6.08
N VAL A 334 -21.39 -0.52 6.54
CA VAL A 334 -21.18 -0.98 7.91
C VAL A 334 -20.66 0.20 8.73
N GLU A 335 -21.36 0.53 9.81
CA GLU A 335 -20.96 1.54 10.81
C GLU A 335 -20.32 0.81 11.99
N VAL A 336 -19.00 0.88 12.10
CA VAL A 336 -18.20 0.16 13.09
C VAL A 336 -17.99 1.00 14.34
N GLN A 337 -18.16 0.37 15.51
CA GLN A 337 -17.75 0.94 16.79
C GLN A 337 -16.28 0.62 17.04
N PHE A 338 -15.41 1.59 16.80
CA PHE A 338 -13.97 1.40 16.95
C PHE A 338 -13.52 1.42 18.42
N PRO A 339 -12.59 0.53 18.81
CA PRO A 339 -12.00 0.54 20.15
C PRO A 339 -11.08 1.75 20.36
N VAL A 340 -10.98 2.19 21.61
CA VAL A 340 -10.07 3.27 22.06
C VAL A 340 -8.76 2.68 22.57
N GLY A 341 -7.65 3.40 22.39
CA GLY A 341 -6.35 3.02 22.93
C GLY A 341 -5.61 1.94 22.14
N ILE A 342 -6.08 1.61 20.93
CA ILE A 342 -5.39 0.66 20.05
C ILE A 342 -4.31 1.40 19.28
N ASP A 343 -3.10 0.84 19.32
CA ASP A 343 -2.01 1.31 18.48
C ASP A 343 -2.29 0.97 17.02
N VAL A 344 -1.98 1.88 16.12
CA VAL A 344 -2.25 1.75 14.69
C VAL A 344 -1.07 2.27 13.87
N THR A 345 -0.97 1.74 12.66
CA THR A 345 -0.09 2.27 11.61
C THR A 345 -0.97 2.91 10.54
N LEU A 346 -0.75 4.20 10.27
CA LEU A 346 -1.31 4.90 9.13
C LEU A 346 -0.24 4.96 8.03
N GLY A 347 -0.59 4.64 6.80
CA GLY A 347 0.31 4.87 5.68
C GLY A 347 -0.38 5.01 4.33
N LEU A 348 0.40 5.45 3.34
CA LEU A 348 -0.01 5.53 1.94
C LEU A 348 1.22 5.69 1.04
N PHE A 349 1.26 4.98 -0.09
CA PHE A 349 2.16 5.35 -1.17
C PHE A 349 1.83 6.75 -1.72
N SER A 350 2.87 7.55 -2.00
CA SER A 350 2.71 8.78 -2.78
C SER A 350 2.16 8.46 -4.17
N LYS A 351 1.52 9.44 -4.80
CA LYS A 351 0.81 9.22 -6.08
C LYS A 351 1.74 8.80 -7.23
N ASP A 352 3.02 9.11 -7.15
CA ASP A 352 4.10 8.67 -8.07
C ASP A 352 4.80 7.37 -7.64
N LEU A 353 4.36 6.77 -6.52
CA LEU A 353 4.96 5.62 -5.85
C LEU A 353 6.44 5.77 -5.47
N ALA A 354 6.97 7.00 -5.45
CA ALA A 354 8.37 7.25 -5.09
C ALA A 354 8.60 7.23 -3.57
N SER A 355 7.56 7.48 -2.79
CA SER A 355 7.60 7.55 -1.34
C SER A 355 6.43 6.82 -0.68
N PHE A 356 6.57 6.53 0.60
CA PHE A 356 5.55 5.93 1.45
C PHE A 356 5.42 6.77 2.72
N VAL A 357 4.24 7.37 2.92
CA VAL A 357 3.88 8.05 4.16
C VAL A 357 3.66 6.99 5.24
N LEU A 358 4.29 7.16 6.39
CA LEU A 358 4.19 6.22 7.51
C LEU A 358 4.13 6.97 8.85
N TRP A 359 3.03 6.80 9.58
CA TRP A 359 2.82 7.41 10.88
C TRP A 359 2.18 6.42 11.87
N PRO A 360 2.83 6.13 13.02
CA PRO A 360 2.22 5.40 14.11
C PRO A 360 1.28 6.31 14.90
N GLY A 361 0.13 5.79 15.27
CA GLY A 361 -0.91 6.52 16.00
C GLY A 361 -1.61 5.65 17.04
N LYS A 362 -2.50 6.27 17.80
CA LYS A 362 -3.30 5.58 18.83
C LYS A 362 -4.75 6.01 18.75
N THR A 363 -5.68 5.06 18.65
CA THR A 363 -7.11 5.37 18.53
C THR A 363 -7.62 6.10 19.77
N GLN A 364 -8.51 7.07 19.55
CA GLN A 364 -9.10 7.91 20.59
C GLN A 364 -10.62 7.77 20.57
N PHE A 365 -11.24 8.13 21.69
CA PHE A 365 -12.69 8.26 21.74
C PHE A 365 -13.16 9.35 20.76
N ARG A 366 -14.24 9.05 20.03
CA ARG A 366 -14.97 10.02 19.21
C ARG A 366 -16.46 9.80 19.39
N ALA A 367 -17.17 10.81 19.87
CA ALA A 367 -18.62 10.81 19.80
C ALA A 367 -19.05 10.89 18.32
N SER A 368 -20.01 10.06 17.91
CA SER A 368 -20.55 10.11 16.55
C SER A 368 -21.29 11.42 16.32
N ASP A 369 -21.04 12.04 15.17
CA ASP A 369 -21.75 13.24 14.71
C ASP A 369 -22.43 13.02 13.35
N ILE A 370 -22.65 11.75 12.99
CA ILE A 370 -23.13 11.33 11.66
C ILE A 370 -24.51 11.90 11.31
N GLU A 371 -25.32 12.22 12.33
CA GLU A 371 -26.66 12.79 12.18
C GLU A 371 -26.65 14.31 11.95
N ASN A 372 -25.49 14.97 12.04
CA ASN A 372 -25.40 16.40 11.78
C ASN A 372 -25.52 16.70 10.28
N PRO A 373 -26.37 17.66 9.87
CA PRO A 373 -26.54 17.99 8.46
C PRO A 373 -25.27 18.62 7.85
N PRO A 374 -25.03 18.44 6.54
CA PRO A 374 -23.86 18.97 5.85
C PRO A 374 -23.76 20.50 5.87
N VAL A 375 -24.91 21.17 5.81
CA VAL A 375 -25.07 22.62 5.86
C VAL A 375 -26.11 22.93 6.94
N ALA A 376 -25.84 23.93 7.79
CA ALA A 376 -26.86 24.45 8.71
C ALA A 376 -28.06 24.94 7.88
N ASP A 377 -29.28 24.61 8.29
CA ASP A 377 -30.54 25.01 7.62
C ASP A 377 -30.78 24.39 6.22
N ALA A 378 -30.12 23.29 5.87
CA ALA A 378 -30.47 22.54 4.66
C ALA A 378 -31.92 22.01 4.73
N PRO A 379 -32.73 22.09 3.65
CA PRO A 379 -34.07 21.52 3.62
C PRO A 379 -34.04 20.03 4.01
N ALA A 380 -35.03 19.56 4.77
CA ALA A 380 -35.13 18.15 5.17
C ALA A 380 -35.19 17.17 3.97
N SER A 381 -35.53 17.65 2.77
CA SER A 381 -35.49 16.90 1.51
C SER A 381 -34.08 16.66 0.95
N THR A 382 -33.04 17.23 1.55
CA THR A 382 -31.62 17.15 1.12
C THR A 382 -30.79 16.25 2.03
N GLN A 383 -31.42 15.23 2.65
CA GLN A 383 -30.94 14.33 3.72
C GLN A 383 -29.70 13.46 3.42
N VAL A 384 -28.75 13.94 2.64
CA VAL A 384 -27.42 13.33 2.54
C VAL A 384 -26.67 13.63 3.84
N ARG A 385 -26.25 12.58 4.56
CA ARG A 385 -25.35 12.73 5.72
C ARG A 385 -24.04 13.36 5.26
N LYS A 386 -23.53 14.30 6.06
CA LYS A 386 -22.31 15.06 5.77
C LYS A 386 -21.08 14.17 5.55
N TYR A 387 -21.03 13.04 6.23
CA TYR A 387 -19.86 12.18 6.32
C TYR A 387 -20.20 10.71 6.07
N CYS A 388 -19.17 9.91 5.74
CA CYS A 388 -19.28 8.45 5.76
C CYS A 388 -19.68 7.95 7.15
N SER A 389 -20.32 6.78 7.21
CA SER A 389 -20.84 6.23 8.47
C SER A 389 -19.77 5.95 9.52
N ASN A 390 -18.57 5.57 9.09
CA ASN A 390 -17.47 5.29 10.01
C ASN A 390 -16.75 6.56 10.46
N GLN A 391 -16.49 6.63 11.76
CA GLN A 391 -15.81 7.73 12.41
C GLN A 391 -14.76 7.22 13.38
N LEU A 392 -13.50 7.50 13.12
CA LEU A 392 -12.40 7.09 13.99
C LEU A 392 -11.46 8.26 14.27
N ALA A 393 -11.36 8.67 15.53
CA ALA A 393 -10.30 9.59 15.94
C ALA A 393 -9.00 8.81 16.19
N VAL A 394 -7.90 9.31 15.67
CA VAL A 394 -6.56 8.75 15.92
C VAL A 394 -5.62 9.88 16.29
N LYS A 395 -4.94 9.74 17.42
CA LYS A 395 -3.90 10.67 17.86
C LYS A 395 -2.58 10.32 17.19
N PHE A 396 -1.80 11.33 16.84
CA PHE A 396 -0.47 11.20 16.25
C PHE A 396 0.51 12.18 16.89
N LYS A 397 1.80 11.83 16.93
CA LYS A 397 2.87 12.81 17.16
C LYS A 397 3.10 13.63 15.89
N TYR A 398 3.57 14.87 16.05
CA TYR A 398 3.96 15.74 14.94
C TYR A 398 2.83 15.95 13.91
N ILE A 399 1.60 16.15 14.39
CA ILE A 399 0.39 16.25 13.55
C ILE A 399 0.48 17.33 12.45
N GLU A 400 1.16 18.45 12.74
CA GLU A 400 1.38 19.53 11.78
C GLU A 400 2.24 19.05 10.61
N GLN A 401 3.28 18.25 10.89
CA GLN A 401 4.11 17.64 9.86
C GLN A 401 3.31 16.60 9.07
N LEU A 402 2.54 15.75 9.75
CA LEU A 402 1.70 14.76 9.09
C LEU A 402 0.74 15.43 8.11
N GLN A 403 0.05 16.51 8.52
CA GLN A 403 -0.87 17.24 7.63
C GLN A 403 -0.18 17.73 6.35
N GLN A 404 1.03 18.29 6.46
CA GLN A 404 1.78 18.78 5.30
C GLN A 404 2.36 17.65 4.42
N ARG A 405 2.33 16.41 4.91
CA ARG A 405 2.90 15.24 4.24
C ARG A 405 1.86 14.22 3.79
N LEU A 406 0.57 14.50 3.97
CA LEU A 406 -0.51 13.64 3.50
C LEU A 406 -0.37 13.42 1.99
N ALA A 407 -0.38 12.15 1.57
CA ALA A 407 -0.22 11.77 0.16
C ALA A 407 -1.55 11.77 -0.62
N GLY A 408 -2.55 12.51 -0.14
CA GLY A 408 -3.91 12.57 -0.69
C GLY A 408 -4.98 12.50 0.40
N CYS A 409 -6.26 12.52 0.00
CA CYS A 409 -7.38 12.39 0.94
C CYS A 409 -7.42 10.98 1.58
N HIS A 410 -7.15 9.94 0.80
CA HIS A 410 -7.09 8.56 1.27
C HIS A 410 -5.78 8.24 1.94
N HIS A 411 -5.86 7.46 3.02
CA HIS A 411 -4.77 6.74 3.66
C HIS A 411 -5.27 5.34 4.01
N VAL A 412 -4.38 4.48 4.48
CA VAL A 412 -4.72 3.14 4.95
C VAL A 412 -4.23 2.97 6.36
N MET A 413 -5.12 2.49 7.24
CA MET A 413 -4.84 2.21 8.63
C MET A 413 -4.87 0.71 8.90
N VAL A 414 -3.94 0.21 9.70
CA VAL A 414 -3.97 -1.17 10.24
C VAL A 414 -3.64 -1.17 11.73
N ALA A 415 -4.19 -2.11 12.49
CA ALA A 415 -3.92 -2.23 13.92
C ALA A 415 -2.53 -2.79 14.22
N GLY A 416 -1.79 -2.16 15.13
CA GLY A 416 -0.41 -2.44 15.50
C GLY A 416 0.60 -1.51 14.83
N THR A 417 1.87 -1.63 15.23
CA THR A 417 3.01 -0.90 14.65
C THR A 417 3.96 -1.88 13.95
N TYR A 418 4.34 -1.55 12.71
CA TYR A 418 5.13 -2.47 11.85
C TYR A 418 6.30 -1.78 11.16
N GLU A 419 6.88 -0.77 11.80
CA GLU A 419 7.90 0.11 11.21
C GLU A 419 9.02 -0.65 10.52
N LYS A 420 9.69 -1.57 11.22
CA LYS A 420 10.84 -2.30 10.69
C LYS A 420 10.49 -3.05 9.39
N ALA A 421 9.43 -3.85 9.41
CA ALA A 421 9.00 -4.62 8.24
C ALA A 421 8.60 -3.73 7.06
N ILE A 422 7.96 -2.58 7.34
CA ILE A 422 7.59 -1.61 6.30
C ILE A 422 8.86 -0.96 5.72
N ARG A 423 9.81 -0.54 6.55
CA ARG A 423 11.09 0.03 6.10
C ARG A 423 11.87 -0.91 5.20
N GLU A 424 11.96 -2.17 5.58
CA GLU A 424 12.63 -3.20 4.78
C GLU A 424 11.93 -3.41 3.44
N GLU A 425 10.60 -3.46 3.41
CA GLU A 425 9.87 -3.61 2.14
C GLU A 425 10.00 -2.37 1.24
N MET A 426 9.94 -1.16 1.80
CA MET A 426 10.15 0.06 1.02
C MET A 426 11.56 0.12 0.45
N LEU A 427 12.57 -0.36 1.20
CA LEU A 427 13.94 -0.48 0.70
C LEU A 427 14.04 -1.43 -0.50
N ARG A 428 13.36 -2.59 -0.46
CA ARG A 428 13.29 -3.54 -1.59
C ARG A 428 12.65 -2.91 -2.83
N MET A 429 11.59 -2.13 -2.63
CA MET A 429 10.88 -1.44 -3.72
C MET A 429 11.61 -0.18 -4.23
N GLY A 430 12.65 0.28 -3.53
CA GLY A 430 13.32 1.55 -3.83
C GLY A 430 12.41 2.76 -3.60
N VAL A 431 11.65 2.72 -2.50
CA VAL A 431 10.64 3.71 -2.11
C VAL A 431 11.13 4.43 -0.86
N GLY A 432 11.14 5.76 -0.88
CA GLY A 432 11.50 6.58 0.27
C GLY A 432 10.43 6.53 1.36
N ILE A 433 10.81 6.77 2.62
CA ILE A 433 9.81 6.90 3.70
C ILE A 433 9.67 8.36 4.10
N ILE A 434 8.41 8.79 4.17
CA ILE A 434 8.01 10.08 4.73
C ILE A 434 7.35 9.79 6.07
N GLY A 435 8.06 10.09 7.14
CA GLY A 435 7.67 9.79 8.51
C GLY A 435 8.31 10.75 9.49
N PRO A 436 7.88 10.75 10.76
CA PRO A 436 8.59 11.45 11.82
C PRO A 436 9.97 10.79 12.05
N SER A 437 10.92 11.57 12.58
CA SER A 437 12.23 11.04 12.98
C SER A 437 12.11 10.05 14.14
N ASP A 438 11.16 10.29 15.05
CA ASP A 438 10.76 9.41 16.14
C ASP A 438 9.44 8.72 15.79
N MET A 439 9.49 7.41 15.58
CA MET A 439 8.35 6.54 15.26
C MET A 439 7.68 5.94 16.51
N SER A 440 7.94 6.49 17.69
CA SER A 440 7.21 6.08 18.89
C SER A 440 5.78 6.60 18.89
N LEU A 441 4.91 5.86 19.58
CA LEU A 441 3.49 6.17 19.69
C LEU A 441 3.26 7.49 20.45
N PRO A 442 2.15 8.20 20.17
CA PRO A 442 1.72 9.29 21.03
C PRO A 442 1.35 8.75 22.42
N ALA A 443 1.58 9.59 23.44
CA ALA A 443 1.15 9.33 24.81
C ALA A 443 -0.35 9.02 24.87
#